data_AF-A0A8J4PEX8-F1
#
_entry.id   AF-A0A8J4PEX8-F1
#
_cell.length_a   1.000
_cell.length_b   1.000
_cell.length_c   1.000
_cell.angle_alpha   90.00
_cell.angle_beta   90.00
_cell.angle_gamma   90.00
#
_symmetry.space_group_name_H-M   'P 1'
#
loop_
_entity.id
_entity.type
_entity.pdbx_description
1 polymer ?
#
loop_
_entity_poly.entity_id
_entity_poly.type
_entity_poly.pdbx_seq_one_letter_code
_entity_poly.pdbx_strand_id
1 'polypeptide(L)'
;MDFPGAAIIMAQVKEKPKRKRVGLTSVGPPIRPHMAILGPEGTPVGTVTSGCPSPSLGKNIAMGYVEAVHSRAGTALTVEVRKKQHPALITKMPFVPTQYYMAK
;
A
#
# COMPACT_ATOMS: atom_id res chain seq x y z
N MET A 1 -9.47 -19.57 -21.43
CA MET A 1 -8.28 -19.18 -20.64
C MET A 1 -8.01 -20.32 -19.67
N ASP A 2 -6.84 -20.94 -19.74
CA ASP A 2 -6.55 -22.26 -19.18
C ASP A 2 -5.40 -22.23 -18.15
N PHE A 3 -5.45 -21.30 -17.19
CA PHE A 3 -4.48 -21.27 -16.08
C PHE A 3 -5.15 -21.59 -14.73
N PRO A 4 -4.41 -22.17 -13.76
CA PRO A 4 -4.94 -22.45 -12.42
C PRO A 4 -5.52 -21.19 -11.76
N GLY A 5 -6.77 -21.25 -11.29
CA GLY A 5 -7.45 -20.12 -10.66
C GLY A 5 -8.04 -19.09 -11.63
N ALA A 6 -8.07 -19.36 -12.94
CA ALA A 6 -8.61 -18.45 -13.96
C ALA A 6 -10.01 -17.92 -13.63
N ALA A 7 -10.92 -18.77 -13.17
CA ALA A 7 -12.27 -18.34 -12.82
C ALA A 7 -12.29 -17.20 -11.77
N ILE A 8 -11.46 -17.31 -10.73
CA ILE A 8 -11.37 -16.30 -9.65
C ILE A 8 -10.69 -15.03 -10.16
N ILE A 9 -9.56 -15.17 -10.86
CA ILE A 9 -8.79 -14.03 -11.35
C ILE A 9 -9.59 -13.23 -12.37
N MET A 10 -10.27 -13.90 -13.30
CA MET A 10 -11.08 -13.24 -14.33
C MET A 10 -12.31 -12.53 -13.73
N ALA A 11 -12.94 -13.12 -12.71
CA ALA A 11 -13.98 -12.43 -11.95
C ALA A 11 -13.43 -11.14 -11.31
N GLN A 12 -12.27 -11.18 -10.65
CA GLN A 12 -11.65 -10.00 -10.05
C GLN A 12 -11.17 -8.95 -11.06
N VAL A 13 -10.79 -9.34 -12.29
CA VAL A 13 -10.46 -8.39 -13.36
C VAL A 13 -11.71 -7.60 -13.78
N LYS A 14 -12.84 -8.30 -13.93
CA LYS A 14 -14.13 -7.72 -14.32
C LYS A 14 -14.75 -6.89 -13.20
N GLU A 15 -14.87 -7.45 -12.00
CA GLU A 15 -15.61 -6.90 -10.87
C GLU A 15 -14.75 -6.02 -9.95
N LYS A 16 -13.43 -6.04 -10.14
CA LYS A 16 -12.42 -5.46 -9.25
C LYS A 16 -12.29 -6.20 -7.91
N PRO A 17 -11.06 -6.36 -7.38
CA PRO A 17 -10.86 -7.04 -6.11
C PRO A 17 -11.32 -6.16 -4.93
N LYS A 18 -11.82 -6.81 -3.86
CA LYS A 18 -12.27 -6.14 -2.63
C LYS A 18 -11.13 -5.43 -1.87
N ARG A 19 -9.89 -5.90 -2.03
CA ARG A 19 -8.67 -5.31 -1.46
C ARG A 19 -7.61 -5.10 -2.54
N LYS A 20 -6.76 -4.10 -2.37
CA LYS A 20 -5.68 -3.78 -3.30
C LYS A 20 -4.37 -3.57 -2.56
N ARG A 21 -3.27 -4.04 -3.18
CA ARG A 21 -1.92 -3.72 -2.73
C ARG A 21 -1.61 -2.28 -3.11
N VAL A 22 -1.12 -1.51 -2.16
CA VAL A 22 -0.81 -0.08 -2.29
C VAL A 22 0.59 0.23 -1.76
N GLY A 23 1.13 1.36 -2.20
CA GLY A 23 2.30 1.97 -1.59
C GLY A 23 1.88 3.03 -0.59
N LEU A 24 2.68 3.20 0.47
CA LEU A 24 2.48 4.20 1.53
C LEU A 24 3.77 5.00 1.70
N THR A 25 3.65 6.30 1.97
CA THR A 25 4.74 7.13 2.50
C THR A 25 4.34 7.71 3.86
N SER A 26 5.30 7.84 4.77
CA SER A 26 5.09 8.50 6.07
C SER A 26 6.36 9.16 6.58
N VAL A 27 6.21 9.97 7.63
CA VAL A 27 7.29 10.59 8.40
C VAL A 27 7.28 10.08 9.84
N GLY A 28 8.41 10.23 10.55
CA GLY A 28 8.54 9.78 11.94
C GLY A 28 8.99 8.31 12.04
N PRO A 29 8.44 7.52 12.99
CA PRO A 29 8.86 6.13 13.20
C PRO A 29 8.69 5.25 11.95
N PRO A 30 9.63 4.35 11.65
CA PRO A 30 9.52 3.46 10.49
C PRO A 30 8.33 2.51 10.61
N ILE A 31 7.52 2.45 9.55
CA ILE A 31 6.44 1.47 9.38
C ILE A 31 7.06 0.08 9.14
N ARG A 32 6.50 -0.95 9.79
CA ARG A 32 6.96 -2.36 9.73
C ARG A 32 5.81 -3.31 9.36
N PRO A 33 6.09 -4.53 8.88
CA PRO A 33 5.07 -5.56 8.63
C PRO A 33 4.14 -5.76 9.83
N HIS A 34 2.90 -6.16 9.55
CA HIS A 34 1.84 -6.46 10.51
C HIS A 34 1.23 -5.26 11.25
N MET A 35 1.66 -4.03 10.94
CA MET A 35 1.01 -2.82 11.46
C MET A 35 -0.34 -2.58 10.79
N ALA A 36 -1.33 -2.18 11.58
CA ALA A 36 -2.66 -1.85 11.10
C ALA A 36 -2.63 -0.55 10.29
N ILE A 37 -3.29 -0.55 9.14
CA ILE A 37 -3.60 0.65 8.38
C ILE A 37 -5.01 1.07 8.79
N LEU A 38 -5.16 2.31 9.24
CA LEU A 38 -6.41 2.83 9.76
C LEU A 38 -6.96 3.92 8.83
N GLY A 39 -8.27 3.89 8.62
CA GLY A 39 -9.03 4.90 7.93
C GLY A 39 -9.40 6.08 8.83
N PRO A 40 -10.34 6.92 8.39
CA PRO A 40 -10.96 7.93 9.24
C PRO A 40 -11.47 7.30 10.54
N GLU A 41 -11.41 8.07 11.64
CA GLU A 41 -11.89 7.66 12.97
C GLU A 41 -11.12 6.48 13.59
N GLY A 42 -9.98 6.08 13.02
CA GLY A 42 -9.16 4.98 13.55
C GLY A 42 -9.68 3.58 13.20
N THR A 43 -10.61 3.48 12.25
CA THR A 43 -11.16 2.20 11.77
C THR A 43 -10.08 1.37 11.05
N PRO A 44 -9.87 0.08 11.37
CA PRO A 44 -8.93 -0.75 10.62
C PRO A 44 -9.42 -1.00 9.20
N VAL A 45 -8.63 -0.60 8.20
CA VAL A 45 -8.96 -0.73 6.76
C VAL A 45 -7.95 -1.56 5.98
N GLY A 46 -6.90 -2.04 6.65
CA GLY A 46 -5.83 -2.78 6.01
C GLY A 46 -4.68 -3.14 6.91
N THR A 47 -3.62 -3.69 6.31
CA THR A 47 -2.43 -4.13 7.02
C THR A 47 -1.19 -3.93 6.16
N VAL A 48 -0.12 -3.47 6.81
CA VAL A 48 1.20 -3.35 6.22
C VAL A 48 1.82 -4.74 6.04
N THR A 49 2.37 -5.01 4.87
CA THR A 49 3.09 -6.26 4.57
C THR A 49 4.61 -6.07 4.56
N SER A 50 5.09 -4.87 4.24
CA SER A 50 6.53 -4.56 4.16
C SER A 50 6.75 -3.07 4.44
N GLY A 51 7.87 -2.70 5.08
CA GLY A 51 8.17 -1.29 5.32
C GLY A 51 9.58 -1.04 5.85
N CYS A 52 10.16 0.09 5.44
CA CYS A 52 11.50 0.55 5.84
C CYS A 52 11.68 2.06 5.58
N PRO A 53 12.69 2.70 6.19
CA PRO A 53 13.16 4.01 5.75
C PRO A 53 13.70 3.94 4.31
N SER A 54 13.35 4.90 3.47
CA SER A 54 13.89 5.05 2.11
C SER A 54 15.06 6.04 2.11
N PRO A 55 16.31 5.59 1.85
CA PRO A 55 17.45 6.50 1.76
C PRO A 55 17.31 7.53 0.63
N SER A 56 16.78 7.11 -0.52
CA SER A 56 16.64 7.98 -1.70
C SER A 56 15.59 9.08 -1.53
N LEU A 57 14.60 8.88 -0.65
CA LEU A 57 13.47 9.80 -0.50
C LEU A 57 13.46 10.54 0.85
N GLY A 58 14.38 10.21 1.77
CA GLY A 58 14.44 10.83 3.10
C GLY A 58 13.17 10.63 3.96
N LYS A 59 12.34 9.62 3.64
CA LYS A 59 11.07 9.33 4.31
C LYS A 59 10.84 7.83 4.43
N ASN A 60 9.85 7.42 5.23
CA ASN A 60 9.49 6.02 5.32
C ASN A 60 8.62 5.62 4.13
N ILE A 61 8.83 4.40 3.62
CA ILE A 61 7.99 3.77 2.62
C ILE A 61 7.50 2.43 3.11
N ALA A 62 6.30 2.05 2.70
CA ALA A 62 5.73 0.75 3.02
C ALA A 62 4.80 0.25 1.91
N MET A 63 4.57 -1.05 1.90
CA MET A 63 3.51 -1.70 1.14
C MET A 63 2.52 -2.34 2.08
N GLY A 64 1.26 -2.39 1.66
CA GLY A 64 0.20 -3.08 2.40
C GLY A 64 -1.00 -3.36 1.51
N TYR A 65 -1.95 -4.09 2.07
CA TYR A 65 -3.27 -4.23 1.48
C TYR A 65 -4.27 -3.35 2.22
N VAL A 66 -5.09 -2.63 1.46
CA VAL A 66 -6.23 -1.87 1.97
C VAL A 66 -7.50 -2.29 1.24
N GLU A 67 -8.65 -2.06 1.85
CA GLU A 67 -9.93 -2.13 1.14
C GLU A 67 -9.92 -1.24 -0.11
N ALA A 68 -10.58 -1.69 -1.18
CA ALA A 68 -10.48 -1.04 -2.49
C ALA A 68 -10.91 0.43 -2.48
N VAL A 69 -11.84 0.80 -1.60
CA VAL A 69 -12.34 2.18 -1.44
C VAL A 69 -11.25 3.14 -0.96
N HIS A 70 -10.24 2.67 -0.22
CA HIS A 70 -9.13 3.48 0.28
C HIS A 70 -7.89 3.45 -0.62
N SER A 71 -7.91 2.74 -1.74
CA SER A 71 -6.71 2.45 -2.55
C SER A 71 -6.22 3.57 -3.46
N ARG A 72 -6.95 4.69 -3.55
CA ARG A 72 -6.62 5.79 -4.46
C ARG A 72 -5.32 6.49 -4.01
N ALA A 73 -4.44 6.81 -4.97
CA ALA A 73 -3.26 7.62 -4.71
C ALA A 73 -3.65 9.02 -4.18
N GLY A 74 -2.96 9.50 -3.16
CA GLY A 74 -3.27 10.75 -2.46
C GLY A 74 -4.24 10.58 -1.29
N THR A 75 -4.82 9.40 -1.06
CA THR A 75 -5.67 9.16 0.12
C THR A 75 -4.83 9.23 1.40
N ALA A 76 -5.24 10.08 2.33
CA ALA A 76 -4.66 10.18 3.67
C ALA A 76 -5.24 9.08 4.58
N LEU A 77 -4.36 8.37 5.28
CA LEU A 77 -4.67 7.32 6.25
C LEU A 77 -3.76 7.48 7.47
N THR A 78 -3.91 6.62 8.46
CA THR A 78 -2.91 6.48 9.53
C THR A 78 -2.39 5.04 9.61
N VAL A 79 -1.22 4.86 10.19
CA VAL A 79 -0.66 3.54 10.52
C VAL A 79 -0.39 3.49 12.01
N GLU A 80 -0.80 2.40 12.64
CA GLU A 80 -0.52 2.20 14.05
C GLU A 80 0.91 1.67 14.25
N VAL A 81 1.76 2.49 14.85
CA VAL A 81 3.14 2.13 15.22
C VAL A 81 3.25 2.20 16.73
N ARG A 82 3.49 1.06 17.39
CA ARG A 82 3.65 0.98 18.86
C ARG A 82 2.49 1.65 19.61
N LYS A 83 1.25 1.34 19.22
CA LYS A 83 -0.01 1.89 19.79
C LYS A 83 -0.22 3.40 19.60
N LYS A 84 0.55 4.04 18.71
CA LYS A 84 0.36 5.44 18.31
C LYS A 84 0.02 5.51 16.84
N GLN A 85 -0.91 6.39 16.49
CA GLN A 85 -1.30 6.61 15.10
C GLN A 85 -0.37 7.61 14.45
N HIS A 86 0.20 7.25 13.31
CA HIS A 86 1.07 8.11 12.52
C HIS A 86 0.46 8.36 11.14
N PRO A 87 0.46 9.61 10.65
CA PRO A 87 -0.03 9.94 9.32
C PRO A 87 0.72 9.16 8.23
N ALA A 88 -0.03 8.62 7.27
CA ALA A 88 0.50 7.97 6.08
C ALA A 88 -0.32 8.38 4.85
N LEU A 89 0.34 8.40 3.69
CA LEU A 89 -0.28 8.77 2.43
C LEU A 89 -0.18 7.61 1.43
N ILE A 90 -1.31 7.22 0.84
CA ILE A 90 -1.31 6.28 -0.28
C ILE A 90 -0.54 6.93 -1.43
N THR A 91 0.56 6.30 -1.82
CA THR A 91 1.51 6.84 -2.78
C THR A 91 1.62 5.91 -3.99
N LYS A 92 1.63 6.50 -5.19
CA LYS A 92 1.79 5.74 -6.44
C LYS A 92 3.14 5.00 -6.42
N MET A 93 3.13 3.73 -6.81
CA MET A 93 4.33 2.94 -7.05
C MET A 93 4.72 2.98 -8.54
N PRO A 94 6.02 2.88 -8.87
CA PRO A 94 7.16 2.77 -7.95
C PRO A 94 7.42 4.10 -7.20
N PHE A 95 7.97 4.03 -5.98
CA PHE A 95 8.23 5.23 -5.16
C PHE A 95 9.37 6.09 -5.73
N VAL A 96 10.32 5.45 -6.40
CA VAL A 96 11.42 6.07 -7.14
C VAL A 96 11.26 5.63 -8.60
N PRO A 97 11.38 6.55 -9.59
CA PRO A 97 11.31 6.18 -11.00
C PRO A 97 12.33 5.10 -11.36
N THR A 98 11.88 4.10 -12.13
CA THR A 98 12.73 3.00 -12.59
C THR A 98 13.57 3.45 -13.77
N GLN A 99 14.85 3.06 -13.80
CA GLN A 99 15.77 3.34 -14.91
C GLN A 99 15.98 2.09 -15.77
N TYR A 100 14.88 1.51 -16.26
CA TYR A 100 14.97 0.31 -17.10
C TYR A 100 15.53 0.67 -18.46
N TYR A 101 16.50 -0.10 -18.94
CA TYR A 101 16.89 -0.07 -20.34
C TYR A 101 15.76 -0.67 -21.19
N MET A 102 15.31 0.08 -22.19
CA MET A 102 14.33 -0.41 -23.18
C MET A 102 14.99 -0.29 -24.55
N ALA A 103 15.17 -1.42 -25.23
CA ALA A 103 15.59 -1.41 -26.62
C ALA A 103 14.54 -0.69 -27.46
N LYS A 104 14.99 0.16 -28.39
CA LYS A 104 14.12 0.78 -29.38
C LYS A 104 13.65 -0.23 -30.42
#